data_AF-A0A672GUM8-F1
#
_entry.id   AF-A0A672GUM8-F1
#
_cell.length_a   1.000
_cell.length_b   1.000
_cell.length_c   1.000
_cell.angle_alpha   90.00
_cell.angle_beta   90.00
_cell.angle_gamma   90.00
#
_symmetry.space_group_name_H-M   'P 1'
#
loop_
_entity.id
_entity.type
_entity.pdbx_description
1 polymer ?
#
loop_
_entity_poly.entity_id
_entity_poly.type
_entity_poly.pdbx_seq_one_letter_code
_entity_poly.pdbx_strand_id
1 'polypeptide(L)'
;MKHSEAAQRQQPSLYLEVCSRDDEPRLPLHSSIVLFLLSYCDCKSFKVFLAVDKPLSWESLRSRLPSSLDVCDTPVEALPRLVRGCRLPAALDGSGRLCRAGLAVVLRHIINTTIQADPSRTDVLALLGFKKTCLKACAEVSKWTRLCEIAIPSAVEDHLQNPTSHHQQLPLSILALERRLAEPVRVHNDDKIRRQKLREQKQSGKNEAPGGPGSRSSEPGPGLELRAALAKLSVESVPSPTTRENSEIRKVKTAELPPLEHVFAEGLYFTLTDVVLLPCISQYLFLISKIHIKCQLYSTISERKPQNIAYIQSVFRKSSLCSATSHQQEHQ
;
A
#
# COMPACT_ATOMS: atom_id res chain seq x y z
N MET A 1 22.79 30.50 -38.93
CA MET A 1 22.79 30.67 -37.46
C MET A 1 21.88 29.64 -36.85
N LYS A 2 22.44 28.61 -36.20
CA LYS A 2 21.69 27.55 -35.49
C LYS A 2 21.42 28.05 -34.07
N HIS A 3 20.19 28.48 -33.78
CA HIS A 3 19.77 28.71 -32.39
C HIS A 3 19.52 27.36 -31.73
N SER A 4 20.43 26.98 -30.84
CA SER A 4 20.24 25.89 -29.87
C SER A 4 19.43 26.46 -28.71
N GLU A 5 18.11 26.36 -28.79
CA GLU A 5 17.27 26.43 -27.58
C GLU A 5 17.24 25.04 -26.95
N ALA A 6 18.29 24.72 -26.20
CA ALA A 6 18.19 23.70 -25.18
C ALA A 6 17.28 24.25 -24.08
N ALA A 7 15.97 24.09 -24.25
CA ALA A 7 15.00 24.35 -23.19
C ALA A 7 15.46 23.56 -21.96
N GLN A 8 15.90 24.28 -20.92
CA GLN A 8 16.18 23.69 -19.61
C GLN A 8 14.88 23.04 -19.15
N ARG A 9 14.78 21.72 -19.33
CA ARG A 9 13.63 20.94 -18.87
C ARG A 9 13.63 21.03 -17.35
N GLN A 10 12.75 21.85 -16.81
CA GLN A 10 12.56 21.94 -15.37
C GLN A 10 12.13 20.57 -14.84
N GLN A 11 12.51 20.27 -13.60
CA GLN A 11 12.08 19.06 -12.92
C GLN A 11 10.54 19.05 -12.79
N PRO A 12 9.87 17.90 -12.97
CA PRO A 12 8.43 17.82 -12.76
C PRO A 12 8.06 18.12 -11.30
N SER A 13 6.87 18.68 -11.10
CA SER A 13 6.38 19.11 -9.80
C SER A 13 5.21 18.26 -9.33
N LEU A 14 5.20 17.87 -8.06
CA LEU A 14 4.08 17.22 -7.39
C LEU A 14 3.42 18.21 -6.44
N TYR A 15 2.10 18.31 -6.50
CA TYR A 15 1.29 19.18 -5.65
C TYR A 15 0.37 18.31 -4.81
N LEU A 16 0.47 18.47 -3.49
CA LEU A 16 -0.29 17.72 -2.50
C LEU A 16 -1.06 18.69 -1.61
N GLU A 17 -2.23 18.28 -1.14
CA GLU A 17 -3.08 19.10 -0.27
C GLU A 17 -2.59 19.05 1.18
N VAL A 18 -2.74 20.17 1.89
CA VAL A 18 -2.65 20.26 3.35
C VAL A 18 -3.92 20.91 3.85
N CYS A 19 -4.59 20.26 4.80
CA CYS A 19 -5.77 20.80 5.47
C CYS A 19 -5.39 21.43 6.81
N SER A 20 -6.16 22.39 7.28
CA SER A 20 -6.06 22.92 8.64
C SER A 20 -7.24 22.42 9.48
N ARG A 21 -6.96 21.96 10.71
CA ARG A 21 -7.99 21.66 11.71
C ARG A 21 -7.55 22.18 13.06
N ASP A 22 -8.41 22.96 13.72
CA ASP A 22 -8.10 23.61 15.01
C ASP A 22 -6.80 24.43 14.92
N ASP A 23 -6.58 25.10 13.78
CA ASP A 23 -5.37 25.84 13.38
C ASP A 23 -4.07 25.01 13.30
N GLU A 24 -4.16 23.69 13.40
CA GLU A 24 -3.04 22.77 13.17
C GLU A 24 -3.05 22.20 11.74
N PRO A 25 -1.92 22.23 11.02
CA PRO A 25 -1.81 21.61 9.70
C PRO A 25 -1.96 20.09 9.81
N ARG A 26 -2.59 19.48 8.81
CA ARG A 26 -2.76 18.03 8.69
C ARG A 26 -2.61 17.60 7.23
N LEU A 27 -2.06 16.41 7.04
CA LEU A 27 -1.99 15.78 5.73
C LEU A 27 -3.23 14.91 5.53
N PRO A 28 -4.04 15.18 4.52
CA PRO A 28 -5.02 14.21 4.01
C PRO A 28 -4.35 12.87 3.70
N LEU A 29 -5.11 11.79 3.73
CA LEU A 29 -4.69 10.45 3.36
C LEU A 29 -4.16 10.42 1.94
N HIS A 30 -4.80 11.09 0.98
CA HIS A 30 -4.29 11.14 -0.40
C HIS A 30 -2.87 11.72 -0.48
N SER A 31 -2.60 12.82 0.23
CA SER A 31 -1.25 13.41 0.33
C SER A 31 -0.28 12.47 1.05
N SER A 32 -0.72 11.87 2.17
CA SER A 32 0.08 10.95 2.98
C SER A 32 0.50 9.70 2.19
N ILE A 33 -0.39 9.15 1.36
CA ILE A 33 -0.11 7.99 0.50
C ILE A 33 0.94 8.33 -0.56
N VAL A 34 0.87 9.53 -1.17
CA VAL A 34 1.88 9.97 -2.14
C VAL A 34 3.25 10.12 -1.47
N LEU A 35 3.31 10.77 -0.31
CA LEU A 35 4.56 10.91 0.46
C LEU A 35 5.12 9.55 0.90
N PHE A 36 4.24 8.64 1.31
CA PHE A 36 4.62 7.27 1.64
C PHE A 36 5.27 6.56 0.45
N LEU A 37 4.68 6.64 -0.75
CA LEU A 37 5.26 6.03 -1.95
C LEU A 37 6.59 6.69 -2.36
N LEU A 38 6.68 8.02 -2.31
CA LEU A 38 7.92 8.74 -2.61
C LEU A 38 9.06 8.28 -1.70
N SER A 39 8.78 8.18 -0.39
CA SER A 39 9.72 7.67 0.62
C SER A 39 10.07 6.20 0.38
N TYR A 40 9.07 5.35 0.15
CA TYR A 40 9.26 3.92 -0.13
C TYR A 40 10.15 3.67 -1.35
N CYS A 41 10.00 4.49 -2.40
CA CYS A 41 10.78 4.38 -3.62
C CYS A 41 12.15 5.07 -3.56
N ASP A 42 12.42 5.90 -2.54
CA ASP A 42 13.50 6.91 -2.53
C ASP A 42 13.46 7.78 -3.81
N CYS A 43 12.27 8.20 -4.23
CA CYS A 43 12.08 8.93 -5.49
C CYS A 43 12.36 10.42 -5.31
N LYS A 44 13.45 10.90 -5.92
CA LYS A 44 13.88 12.32 -5.90
C LYS A 44 13.64 13.05 -7.22
N SER A 45 12.88 12.43 -8.13
CA SER A 45 12.67 12.97 -9.49
C SER A 45 11.66 14.11 -9.55
N PHE A 46 10.95 14.39 -8.46
CA PHE A 46 9.93 15.43 -8.40
C PHE A 46 10.28 16.50 -7.38
N LYS A 47 9.96 17.76 -7.71
CA LYS A 47 9.85 18.81 -6.70
C LYS A 47 8.49 18.73 -6.03
N VAL A 48 8.46 18.55 -4.71
CA VAL A 48 7.19 18.35 -3.97
C VAL A 48 6.75 19.67 -3.34
N PHE A 49 5.51 20.03 -3.61
CA PHE A 49 4.84 21.22 -3.08
C PHE A 49 3.61 20.81 -2.26
N LEU A 50 3.50 21.36 -1.07
CA LEU A 50 2.33 21.27 -0.22
C LEU A 50 1.51 22.55 -0.39
N ALA A 51 0.30 22.38 -0.93
CA ALA A 51 -0.66 23.44 -1.15
C ALA A 51 -1.35 23.79 0.17
N VAL A 52 -1.25 25.06 0.58
CA VAL A 52 -1.72 25.54 1.88
C VAL A 52 -2.71 26.69 1.69
N ASP A 53 -3.87 26.61 2.34
CA ASP A 53 -4.89 27.67 2.29
C ASP A 53 -4.58 28.85 3.22
N LYS A 54 -3.78 28.65 4.28
CA LYS A 54 -3.46 29.66 5.30
C LYS A 54 -2.01 29.53 5.77
N PRO A 55 -1.37 30.61 6.26
CA PRO A 55 -0.10 30.49 6.94
C PRO A 55 -0.29 29.64 8.21
N LEU A 56 0.27 28.44 8.22
CA LEU A 56 0.19 27.47 9.33
C LEU A 56 1.55 27.36 10.02
N SER A 57 1.54 26.96 11.30
CA SER A 57 2.74 26.53 12.03
C SER A 57 3.35 25.31 11.33
N TRP A 58 4.34 25.55 10.46
CA TRP A 58 4.89 24.54 9.55
C TRP A 58 5.85 23.60 10.26
N GLU A 59 6.34 24.00 11.43
CA GLU A 59 7.27 23.24 12.26
C GLU A 59 6.65 21.91 12.71
N SER A 60 5.38 21.92 13.13
CA SER A 60 4.66 20.71 13.54
C SER A 60 4.48 19.74 12.37
N LEU A 61 4.20 20.27 11.17
CA LEU A 61 4.06 19.47 9.95
C LEU A 61 5.39 18.87 9.48
N ARG A 62 6.47 19.66 9.44
CA ARG A 62 7.80 19.19 9.00
C ARG A 62 8.30 18.02 9.83
N SER A 63 8.03 18.02 11.14
CA SER A 63 8.40 16.91 12.03
C SER A 63 7.75 15.56 11.66
N ARG A 64 6.60 15.60 10.96
CA ARG A 64 5.84 14.42 10.52
C ARG A 64 6.17 13.97 9.09
N LEU A 65 6.90 14.80 8.33
CA LEU A 65 7.32 14.47 6.97
C LEU A 65 8.54 13.53 7.00
N PRO A 66 8.67 12.60 6.03
CA PRO A 66 9.88 11.82 5.88
C PRO A 66 11.09 12.74 5.67
N SER A 67 12.14 12.56 6.48
CA SER A 67 13.37 13.37 6.40
C SER A 67 14.13 13.22 5.07
N SER A 68 13.85 12.17 4.31
CA SER A 68 14.41 11.92 2.99
C SER A 68 13.77 12.75 1.88
N LEU A 69 12.63 13.40 2.13
CA LEU A 69 11.88 14.16 1.13
C LEU A 69 12.10 15.67 1.30
N ASP A 70 12.55 16.31 0.23
CA ASP A 70 12.58 17.76 0.14
C ASP A 70 11.20 18.28 -0.30
N VAL A 71 10.58 19.08 0.56
CA VAL A 71 9.19 19.51 0.43
C VAL A 71 9.08 21.01 0.66
N CYS A 72 8.51 21.71 -0.31
CA CYS A 72 8.22 23.14 -0.27
C CYS A 72 6.74 23.39 0.08
N ASP A 73 6.44 24.50 0.74
CA ASP A 73 5.10 25.05 0.82
C ASP A 73 4.76 25.90 -0.42
N THR A 74 3.48 25.98 -0.75
CA THR A 74 2.95 26.93 -1.74
C THR A 74 1.53 27.33 -1.36
N PRO A 75 1.17 28.61 -1.44
CA PRO A 75 -0.23 29.01 -1.28
C PRO A 75 -1.06 28.47 -2.45
N VAL A 76 -2.33 28.15 -2.19
CA VAL A 76 -3.26 27.60 -3.20
C VAL A 76 -3.43 28.56 -4.39
N GLU A 77 -3.37 29.87 -4.15
CA GLU A 77 -3.47 30.92 -5.16
C GLU A 77 -2.24 30.97 -6.08
N ALA A 78 -1.09 30.47 -5.62
CA ALA A 78 0.14 30.37 -6.41
C ALA A 78 0.22 29.06 -7.22
N LEU A 79 -0.71 28.13 -7.03
CA LEU A 79 -0.72 26.89 -7.83
C LEU A 79 -0.88 27.20 -9.33
N PRO A 80 -0.16 26.48 -10.21
CA PRO A 80 -0.34 26.60 -11.65
C PRO A 80 -1.80 26.36 -12.05
N ARG A 81 -2.28 27.09 -13.06
CA ARG A 81 -3.69 27.06 -13.50
C ARG A 81 -4.21 25.64 -13.76
N LEU A 82 -3.40 24.80 -14.42
CA LEU A 82 -3.76 23.40 -14.70
C LEU A 82 -3.93 22.57 -13.42
N VAL A 83 -3.10 22.82 -12.40
CA VAL A 83 -3.15 22.12 -11.11
C VAL A 83 -4.36 22.58 -10.32
N ARG A 84 -4.67 23.89 -10.33
CA ARG A 84 -5.84 24.46 -9.63
C ARG A 84 -7.18 23.92 -10.14
N GLY A 85 -7.25 23.53 -11.41
CA GLY A 85 -8.43 22.87 -11.98
C GLY A 85 -8.59 21.39 -11.60
N CYS A 86 -7.64 20.82 -10.85
CA CYS A 86 -7.62 19.42 -10.48
C CYS A 86 -7.86 19.25 -8.97
N ARG A 87 -8.44 18.12 -8.58
CA ARG A 87 -8.31 17.65 -7.19
C ARG A 87 -6.88 17.14 -6.98
N LEU A 88 -6.26 17.51 -5.87
CA LEU A 88 -4.94 17.00 -5.50
C LEU A 88 -5.07 15.53 -5.02
N PRO A 89 -4.04 14.69 -5.21
CA PRO A 89 -2.71 15.01 -5.71
C PRO A 89 -2.67 15.22 -7.22
N ALA A 90 -1.75 16.08 -7.66
CA ALA A 90 -1.50 16.34 -9.07
C ALA A 90 -0.01 16.47 -9.37
N ALA A 91 0.43 15.93 -10.51
CA ALA A 91 1.78 16.05 -11.03
C ALA A 91 1.78 16.89 -12.30
N LEU A 92 2.58 17.94 -12.33
CA LEU A 92 2.81 18.78 -13.50
C LEU A 92 4.16 18.44 -14.12
N ASP A 93 4.19 18.22 -15.43
CA ASP A 93 5.42 17.95 -16.14
C ASP A 93 6.36 19.18 -16.18
N GLY A 94 7.63 18.96 -16.50
CA GLY A 94 8.63 20.02 -16.60
C GLY A 94 8.35 21.09 -17.65
N SER A 95 7.41 20.84 -18.57
CA SER A 95 6.97 21.84 -19.55
C SER A 95 5.81 22.71 -19.05
N GLY A 96 5.19 22.37 -17.92
CA GLY A 96 4.05 23.08 -17.37
C GLY A 96 2.75 22.91 -18.17
N ARG A 97 2.69 21.95 -19.10
CA ARG A 97 1.57 21.79 -20.05
C ARG A 97 0.77 20.51 -19.85
N LEU A 98 1.35 19.52 -19.17
CA LEU A 98 0.71 18.24 -18.93
C LEU A 98 0.54 18.01 -17.43
N CYS A 99 -0.71 18.05 -16.98
CA CYS A 99 -1.08 17.74 -15.61
C CYS A 99 -1.63 16.30 -15.52
N ARG A 100 -1.18 15.56 -14.52
CA ARG A 100 -1.68 14.23 -14.15
C ARG A 100 -2.32 14.34 -12.79
N ALA A 101 -3.62 14.15 -12.69
CA ALA A 101 -4.36 14.24 -11.44
C ALA A 101 -5.07 12.93 -11.11
N GLY A 102 -5.34 12.73 -9.83
CA GLY A 102 -5.86 11.48 -9.28
C GLY A 102 -4.74 10.64 -8.66
N LEU A 103 -5.01 10.08 -7.49
CA LEU A 103 -4.06 9.29 -6.71
C LEU A 103 -3.49 8.13 -7.53
N ALA A 104 -4.31 7.27 -8.13
CA ALA A 104 -3.81 6.10 -8.85
C ALA A 104 -2.93 6.51 -10.04
N VAL A 105 -3.32 7.57 -10.75
CA VAL A 105 -2.56 8.11 -11.88
C VAL A 105 -1.22 8.68 -11.42
N VAL A 106 -1.22 9.48 -10.36
CA VAL A 106 0.00 10.10 -9.79
C VAL A 106 0.94 9.04 -9.23
N LEU A 107 0.44 8.08 -8.44
CA LEU A 107 1.27 7.02 -7.88
C LEU A 107 1.91 6.15 -8.97
N ARG A 108 1.15 5.78 -10.00
CA ARG A 108 1.70 5.08 -11.17
C ARG A 108 2.72 5.94 -11.92
N HIS A 109 2.51 7.25 -12.01
CA HIS A 109 3.49 8.15 -12.61
C HIS A 109 4.79 8.15 -11.82
N ILE A 110 4.74 8.25 -10.49
CA ILE A 110 5.91 8.18 -9.60
C ILE A 110 6.67 6.88 -9.84
N ILE A 111 5.99 5.72 -9.82
CA ILE A 111 6.62 4.42 -10.09
C ILE A 111 7.32 4.42 -11.46
N ASN A 112 6.63 4.84 -12.51
CA ASN A 112 7.22 4.84 -13.86
C ASN A 112 8.43 5.78 -13.95
N THR A 113 8.37 6.94 -13.31
CA THR A 113 9.50 7.89 -13.27
C THR A 113 10.68 7.28 -12.50
N THR A 114 10.44 6.64 -11.35
CA THR A 114 11.49 5.92 -10.60
C THR A 114 12.16 4.84 -11.45
N ILE A 115 11.39 4.04 -12.18
CA ILE A 115 11.93 2.99 -13.06
C ILE A 115 12.68 3.56 -14.27
N GLN A 116 12.26 4.71 -14.78
CA GLN A 116 12.99 5.39 -15.85
C GLN A 116 14.35 5.92 -15.37
N ALA A 117 14.41 6.42 -14.13
CA ALA A 117 15.64 6.90 -13.51
C ALA A 117 16.58 5.74 -13.11
N ASP A 118 16.01 4.64 -12.59
CA ASP A 118 16.75 3.44 -12.21
C ASP A 118 15.99 2.16 -12.64
N PRO A 119 16.31 1.62 -13.83
CA PRO A 119 15.69 0.40 -14.35
C PRO A 119 15.96 -0.86 -13.50
N SER A 120 16.93 -0.84 -12.59
CA SER A 120 17.28 -1.99 -11.74
C SER A 120 16.28 -2.22 -10.60
N ARG A 121 15.43 -1.22 -10.29
CA ARG A 121 14.42 -1.25 -9.21
C ARG A 121 13.21 -2.13 -9.54
N THR A 122 13.44 -3.42 -9.75
CA THR A 122 12.37 -4.38 -10.04
C THR A 122 11.37 -4.52 -8.89
N ASP A 123 11.79 -4.23 -7.66
CA ASP A 123 10.94 -4.12 -6.47
C ASP A 123 9.86 -3.05 -6.63
N VAL A 124 10.22 -1.87 -7.12
CA VAL A 124 9.29 -0.76 -7.38
C VAL A 124 8.40 -1.07 -8.58
N LEU A 125 8.94 -1.71 -9.62
CA LEU A 125 8.17 -2.11 -10.79
C LEU A 125 7.09 -3.13 -10.44
N ALA A 126 7.37 -4.03 -9.49
CA ALA A 126 6.44 -5.05 -9.01
C ALA A 126 5.18 -4.46 -8.38
N LEU A 127 5.24 -3.22 -7.87
CA LEU A 127 4.07 -2.51 -7.35
C LEU A 127 2.96 -2.33 -8.40
N LEU A 128 3.30 -2.26 -9.69
CA LEU A 128 2.28 -2.17 -10.74
C LEU A 128 1.52 -3.49 -10.95
N GLY A 129 1.87 -4.55 -10.23
CA GLY A 129 1.24 -5.85 -10.28
C GLY A 129 1.47 -6.59 -11.61
N PHE A 130 0.79 -7.72 -11.76
CA PHE A 130 0.89 -8.55 -12.96
C PHE A 130 0.54 -7.74 -14.21
N LYS A 131 1.37 -7.82 -15.27
CA LYS A 131 1.21 -7.04 -16.51
C LYS A 131 1.04 -5.52 -16.30
N LYS A 132 1.51 -4.99 -15.16
CA LYS A 132 1.40 -3.57 -14.79
C LYS A 132 -0.05 -3.06 -14.70
N THR A 133 -1.02 -3.92 -14.36
CA THR A 133 -2.46 -3.60 -14.36
C THR A 133 -3.01 -3.08 -13.03
N CYS A 134 -2.28 -3.20 -11.92
CA CYS A 134 -2.72 -2.73 -10.60
C CYS A 134 -3.10 -1.25 -10.66
N LEU A 135 -4.34 -0.93 -10.29
CA LEU A 135 -4.93 0.42 -10.35
C LEU A 135 -4.73 1.14 -11.71
N LYS A 136 -4.66 0.40 -12.82
CA LYS A 136 -4.51 0.98 -14.18
C LYS A 136 -5.81 1.59 -14.70
N ALA A 137 -6.93 0.96 -14.39
CA ALA A 137 -8.25 1.42 -14.82
C ALA A 137 -8.74 2.56 -13.92
N CYS A 138 -9.37 3.58 -14.50
CA CYS A 138 -9.85 4.75 -13.78
C CYS A 138 -10.98 4.38 -12.81
N ALA A 139 -11.19 5.21 -11.78
CA ALA A 139 -12.23 5.02 -10.77
C ALA A 139 -13.66 5.03 -11.36
N GLU A 140 -13.87 5.64 -12.51
CA GLU A 140 -15.15 5.68 -13.22
C GLU A 140 -15.56 4.29 -13.72
N VAL A 141 -14.57 3.47 -14.11
CA VAL A 141 -14.79 2.17 -14.80
C VAL A 141 -14.43 0.95 -13.95
N SER A 142 -13.66 1.15 -12.88
CA SER A 142 -13.22 0.08 -11.98
C SER A 142 -13.73 0.30 -10.57
N LYS A 143 -14.62 -0.60 -10.12
CA LYS A 143 -15.13 -0.60 -8.73
C LYS A 143 -13.98 -0.74 -7.71
N TRP A 144 -12.98 -1.56 -8.02
CA TRP A 144 -11.81 -1.75 -7.18
C TRP A 144 -10.96 -0.48 -7.08
N THR A 145 -10.65 0.15 -8.23
CA THR A 145 -9.91 1.42 -8.23
C THR A 145 -10.67 2.48 -7.45
N ARG A 146 -11.98 2.63 -7.70
CA ARG A 146 -12.83 3.59 -6.96
C ARG A 146 -12.80 3.34 -5.45
N LEU A 147 -12.86 2.07 -5.04
CA LEU A 147 -12.82 1.69 -3.64
C LEU A 147 -11.49 2.11 -2.99
N CYS A 148 -10.36 1.78 -3.62
CA CYS A 148 -9.02 2.07 -3.09
C CYS A 148 -8.66 3.56 -3.14
N GLU A 149 -8.90 4.22 -4.26
CA GLU A 149 -8.45 5.61 -4.49
C GLU A 149 -9.39 6.66 -3.90
N ILE A 150 -10.68 6.35 -3.74
CA ILE A 150 -11.68 7.35 -3.32
C ILE A 150 -12.37 6.89 -2.03
N ALA A 151 -13.12 5.79 -2.08
CA ALA A 151 -14.09 5.49 -1.03
C ALA A 151 -13.46 5.09 0.32
N ILE A 152 -12.33 4.39 0.33
CA ILE A 152 -11.63 4.03 1.58
C ILE A 152 -10.95 5.27 2.18
N PRO A 153 -10.08 6.00 1.46
CA PRO A 153 -9.47 7.22 2.00
C PRO A 153 -10.50 8.20 2.56
N SER A 154 -11.54 8.56 1.78
CA SER A 154 -12.54 9.52 2.24
C SER A 154 -13.30 9.04 3.46
N ALA A 155 -13.74 7.78 3.50
CA ALA A 155 -14.48 7.26 4.66
C ALA A 155 -13.61 7.19 5.93
N VAL A 156 -12.31 6.93 5.79
CA VAL A 156 -11.39 6.97 6.94
C VAL A 156 -11.18 8.41 7.38
N GLU A 157 -10.95 9.35 6.45
CA GLU A 157 -10.82 10.77 6.77
C GLU A 157 -12.06 11.32 7.48
N ASP A 158 -13.25 11.04 6.97
CA ASP A 158 -14.52 11.45 7.56
C ASP A 158 -14.63 10.95 9.01
N HIS A 159 -14.18 9.71 9.25
CA HIS A 159 -14.16 9.10 10.58
C HIS A 159 -13.10 9.72 11.51
N LEU A 160 -11.91 10.04 11.00
CA LEU A 160 -10.85 10.75 11.73
C LEU A 160 -11.26 12.19 12.08
N GLN A 161 -12.11 12.80 11.25
CA GLN A 161 -12.67 14.14 11.46
C GLN A 161 -13.83 14.13 12.46
N ASN A 162 -14.70 13.12 12.41
CA ASN A 162 -15.91 13.02 13.25
C ASN A 162 -15.96 11.69 14.01
N PRO A 163 -15.10 11.47 15.02
CA PRO A 163 -15.04 10.21 15.74
C PRO A 163 -16.36 9.87 16.45
N THR A 164 -17.07 10.90 16.93
CA THR A 164 -18.22 10.78 17.83
C THR A 164 -19.53 10.30 17.19
N SER A 165 -19.67 10.45 15.87
CA SER A 165 -20.94 10.21 15.17
C SER A 165 -21.15 8.74 14.74
N HIS A 166 -20.10 7.92 14.69
CA HIS A 166 -20.13 6.60 14.05
C HIS A 166 -19.60 5.45 14.91
N HIS A 167 -19.57 5.61 16.24
CA HIS A 167 -18.95 4.66 17.19
C HIS A 167 -19.46 3.20 17.14
N GLN A 168 -20.58 2.94 16.45
CA GLN A 168 -21.18 1.60 16.39
C GLN A 168 -21.16 0.97 14.99
N GLN A 169 -20.74 1.69 13.94
CA GLN A 169 -20.82 1.18 12.56
C GLN A 169 -19.51 1.37 11.80
N LEU A 170 -18.92 0.23 11.38
CA LEU A 170 -17.76 0.17 10.49
C LEU A 170 -18.10 0.86 9.16
N PRO A 171 -17.28 1.80 8.63
CA PRO A 171 -17.58 2.44 7.36
C PRO A 171 -17.80 1.42 6.25
N LEU A 172 -18.81 1.66 5.40
CA LEU A 172 -19.21 0.72 4.35
C LEU A 172 -18.06 0.37 3.38
N SER A 173 -17.14 1.30 3.14
CA SER A 173 -15.95 1.06 2.32
C SER A 173 -14.96 0.10 2.98
N ILE A 174 -14.82 0.13 4.31
CA ILE A 174 -14.02 -0.83 5.08
C ILE A 174 -14.69 -2.21 5.09
N LEU A 175 -16.01 -2.27 5.24
CA LEU A 175 -16.78 -3.52 5.08
C LEU A 175 -16.66 -4.09 3.66
N ALA A 176 -16.68 -3.23 2.63
CA ALA A 176 -16.47 -3.65 1.26
C ALA A 176 -15.06 -4.23 1.07
N LEU A 177 -14.03 -3.61 1.66
CA LEU A 177 -12.68 -4.16 1.68
C LEU A 177 -12.63 -5.52 2.36
N GLU A 178 -13.23 -5.67 3.54
CA GLU A 178 -13.27 -6.94 4.27
C GLU A 178 -13.90 -8.06 3.42
N ARG A 179 -15.05 -7.79 2.79
CA ARG A 179 -15.71 -8.75 1.89
C ARG A 179 -14.79 -9.14 0.72
N ARG A 180 -14.06 -8.19 0.15
CA ARG A 180 -13.09 -8.47 -0.93
C ARG A 180 -11.94 -9.34 -0.46
N LEU A 181 -11.40 -9.10 0.74
CA LEU A 181 -10.33 -9.92 1.33
C LEU A 181 -10.80 -11.31 1.77
N ALA A 182 -12.12 -11.52 1.93
CA ALA A 182 -12.71 -12.81 2.19
C ALA A 182 -12.88 -13.67 0.93
N GLU A 183 -12.82 -13.07 -0.27
CA GLU A 183 -12.86 -13.83 -1.52
C GLU A 183 -11.55 -14.62 -1.73
N PRO A 184 -11.61 -15.81 -2.36
CA PRO A 184 -10.40 -16.56 -2.70
C PRO A 184 -9.49 -15.81 -3.67
N VAL A 185 -8.18 -15.91 -3.46
CA VAL A 185 -7.19 -15.28 -4.35
C VAL A 185 -7.18 -15.96 -5.71
N ARG A 186 -7.09 -15.16 -6.78
CA ARG A 186 -6.90 -15.64 -8.15
C ARG A 186 -5.63 -15.05 -8.74
N VAL A 187 -4.65 -15.90 -9.03
CA VAL A 187 -3.38 -15.51 -9.68
C VAL A 187 -3.18 -16.24 -10.99
N HIS A 188 -2.33 -15.71 -11.88
CA HIS A 188 -2.08 -16.33 -13.19
C HIS A 188 -1.58 -17.79 -13.13
N ASN A 189 -0.90 -18.16 -12.03
CA ASN A 189 -0.41 -19.52 -11.76
C ASN A 189 -1.22 -20.22 -10.65
N ASP A 190 -2.51 -19.88 -10.50
CA ASP A 190 -3.38 -20.35 -9.41
C ASP A 190 -3.30 -21.87 -9.21
N ASP A 191 -3.56 -22.63 -10.27
CA ASP A 191 -3.57 -24.10 -10.24
C ASP A 191 -2.20 -24.66 -9.80
N LYS A 192 -1.10 -24.08 -10.29
CA LYS A 192 0.26 -24.49 -9.90
C LYS A 192 0.52 -24.29 -8.41
N ILE A 193 0.15 -23.12 -7.86
CA ILE A 193 0.38 -22.79 -6.46
C ILE A 193 -0.53 -23.62 -5.56
N ARG A 194 -1.80 -23.83 -5.95
CA ARG A 194 -2.76 -24.65 -5.18
C ARG A 194 -2.37 -26.12 -5.15
N ARG A 195 -1.80 -26.66 -6.24
CA ARG A 195 -1.23 -28.03 -6.24
C ARG A 195 0.02 -28.14 -5.37
N GLN A 196 0.83 -27.08 -5.28
CA GLN A 196 1.95 -27.04 -4.35
C GLN A 196 1.44 -27.00 -2.88
N LYS A 197 0.42 -26.20 -2.58
CA LYS A 197 -0.25 -26.17 -1.28
C LYS A 197 -0.76 -27.56 -0.87
N LEU A 198 -1.41 -28.27 -1.80
CA LEU A 198 -1.88 -29.63 -1.56
C LEU A 198 -0.73 -30.63 -1.30
N ARG A 199 0.42 -30.48 -1.98
CA ARG A 199 1.61 -31.31 -1.74
C ARG A 199 2.12 -31.14 -0.32
N GLU A 200 2.27 -29.90 0.12
CA GLU A 200 2.78 -29.60 1.45
C GLU A 200 1.82 -30.10 2.53
N GLN A 201 0.51 -29.93 2.36
CA GLN A 201 -0.51 -30.46 3.30
C GLN A 201 -0.49 -31.99 3.39
N LYS A 202 -0.27 -32.69 2.26
CA LYS A 202 -0.13 -34.17 2.26
C LYS A 202 1.19 -34.65 2.85
N GLN A 203 2.25 -33.84 2.77
CA GLN A 203 3.56 -34.16 3.34
C GLN A 203 3.58 -33.90 4.85
N SER A 204 2.98 -32.80 5.33
CA SER A 204 2.83 -32.52 6.75
C SER A 204 1.94 -33.57 7.44
N GLY A 205 0.83 -33.97 6.82
CA GLY A 205 -0.07 -35.01 7.36
C GLY A 205 0.53 -36.42 7.37
N LYS A 206 1.60 -36.70 6.61
CA LYS A 206 2.32 -37.99 6.67
C LYS A 206 3.36 -38.05 7.79
N ASN A 207 3.86 -36.91 8.26
CA ASN A 207 4.83 -36.83 9.35
C ASN A 207 4.17 -36.83 10.75
N GLU A 208 2.84 -36.76 10.84
CA GLU A 208 2.09 -36.67 12.10
C GLU A 208 1.34 -37.97 12.49
N ALA A 209 1.59 -39.11 11.82
CA ALA A 209 1.03 -40.42 12.24
C ALA A 209 1.92 -41.11 13.31
N PRO A 210 1.35 -41.90 14.23
CA PRO A 210 1.67 -41.82 15.66
C PRO A 210 2.79 -42.76 16.11
N GLY A 211 3.77 -42.21 16.83
CA GLY A 211 4.77 -43.01 17.56
C GLY A 211 5.83 -42.16 18.25
N GLY A 212 5.52 -41.67 19.46
CA GLY A 212 6.55 -41.17 20.40
C GLY A 212 6.11 -39.92 21.19
N PRO A 213 5.99 -40.00 22.53
CA PRO A 213 5.70 -38.83 23.34
C PRO A 213 6.97 -38.02 23.55
N GLY A 214 6.96 -36.77 23.09
CA GLY A 214 7.90 -35.73 23.50
C GLY A 214 8.82 -35.25 22.38
N SER A 215 8.58 -34.02 21.90
CA SER A 215 9.58 -32.95 21.85
C SER A 215 9.12 -31.82 20.94
N ARG A 216 8.98 -30.64 21.57
CA ARG A 216 9.13 -29.27 21.02
C ARG A 216 8.10 -28.79 19.99
N SER A 217 7.21 -27.95 20.51
CA SER A 217 6.55 -26.84 19.84
C SER A 217 7.52 -26.11 18.91
N SER A 218 7.55 -26.54 17.66
CA SER A 218 8.19 -25.84 16.57
C SER A 218 7.15 -24.84 16.08
N GLU A 219 7.41 -23.55 16.26
CA GLU A 219 6.63 -22.47 15.63
C GLU A 219 6.29 -22.85 14.19
N PRO A 220 5.01 -22.83 13.76
CA PRO A 220 4.66 -23.18 12.40
C PRO A 220 5.35 -22.18 11.47
N GLY A 221 6.30 -22.68 10.67
CA GLY A 221 7.01 -21.87 9.69
C GLY A 221 6.04 -21.12 8.76
N PRO A 222 6.50 -20.05 8.10
CA PRO A 222 5.63 -19.21 7.28
C PRO A 222 4.84 -20.08 6.26
N GLY A 223 3.52 -19.87 6.22
CA GLY A 223 2.62 -20.61 5.31
C GLY A 223 3.06 -20.48 3.85
N LEU A 224 2.68 -21.44 3.00
CA LEU A 224 3.11 -21.50 1.59
C LEU A 224 2.83 -20.20 0.83
N GLU A 225 1.71 -19.54 1.09
CA GLU A 225 1.37 -18.25 0.48
C GLU A 225 2.37 -17.17 0.85
N LEU A 226 2.77 -17.11 2.13
CA LEU A 226 3.75 -16.14 2.62
C LEU A 226 5.14 -16.47 2.06
N ARG A 227 5.52 -17.75 2.00
CA ARG A 227 6.77 -18.17 1.33
C ARG A 227 6.78 -17.81 -0.16
N ALA A 228 5.67 -18.03 -0.88
CA ALA A 228 5.54 -17.68 -2.28
C ALA A 228 5.55 -16.16 -2.52
N ALA A 229 4.99 -15.39 -1.59
CA ALA A 229 5.03 -13.93 -1.58
C ALA A 229 6.46 -13.42 -1.37
N LEU A 230 7.15 -13.91 -0.34
CA LEU A 230 8.52 -13.53 0.00
C LEU A 230 9.52 -13.93 -1.10
N ALA A 231 9.37 -15.11 -1.70
CA ALA A 231 10.22 -15.56 -2.81
C ALA A 231 10.12 -14.68 -4.07
N LYS A 232 9.06 -13.87 -4.20
CA LYS A 232 8.94 -12.87 -5.28
C LYS A 232 9.50 -11.50 -4.92
N LEU A 233 9.71 -11.23 -3.63
CA LEU A 233 10.28 -10.00 -3.11
C LEU A 233 11.81 -10.11 -2.93
N SER A 234 12.32 -11.31 -2.62
CA SER A 234 13.74 -11.61 -2.59
C SER A 234 14.27 -11.76 -4.02
N VAL A 235 15.33 -11.03 -4.37
CA VAL A 235 16.01 -11.08 -5.69
C VAL A 235 16.75 -12.42 -5.91
N GLU A 236 16.76 -13.31 -4.92
CA GLU A 236 17.37 -14.63 -5.06
C GLU A 236 16.50 -15.57 -5.91
N SER A 237 17.08 -16.00 -7.03
CA SER A 237 16.56 -17.08 -7.86
C SER A 237 16.47 -18.37 -7.05
N VAL A 238 15.26 -18.87 -6.82
CA VAL A 238 15.05 -20.20 -6.27
C VAL A 238 15.55 -21.24 -7.29
N PRO A 239 16.43 -22.19 -6.92
CA PRO A 239 16.76 -23.32 -7.78
C PRO A 239 15.49 -24.15 -7.99
N SER A 240 15.15 -24.49 -9.23
CA SER A 240 14.06 -25.42 -9.51
C SER A 240 14.51 -26.85 -9.21
N PRO A 241 13.98 -27.55 -8.19
CA PRO A 241 14.12 -28.99 -8.17
C PRO A 241 13.08 -29.56 -9.14
N THR A 242 13.55 -30.10 -10.26
CA THR A 242 12.75 -30.92 -11.17
C THR A 242 12.45 -32.26 -10.50
N THR A 243 11.63 -32.27 -9.45
CA THR A 243 11.14 -33.50 -8.85
C THR A 243 9.88 -33.93 -9.61
N ARG A 244 9.99 -35.06 -10.32
CA ARG A 244 8.90 -35.74 -11.03
C ARG A 244 7.59 -35.67 -10.21
N GLU A 245 6.57 -35.02 -10.77
CA GLU A 245 5.29 -34.85 -10.08
C GLU A 245 4.64 -36.19 -9.77
N ASN A 246 4.12 -36.33 -8.55
CA ASN A 246 3.40 -37.52 -8.12
C ASN A 246 2.04 -37.62 -8.84
N SER A 247 1.77 -38.76 -9.49
CA SER A 247 0.65 -39.00 -10.41
C SER A 247 -0.74 -38.76 -9.80
N GLU A 248 -0.88 -38.88 -8.48
CA GLU A 248 -2.14 -38.64 -7.77
C GLU A 248 -2.52 -37.16 -7.73
N ILE A 249 -1.55 -36.25 -7.66
CA ILE A 249 -1.81 -34.79 -7.57
C ILE A 249 -2.22 -34.21 -8.92
N ARG A 250 -1.81 -34.83 -10.03
CA ARG A 250 -2.27 -34.47 -11.38
C ARG A 250 -3.75 -34.83 -11.60
N LYS A 251 -4.25 -35.86 -10.92
CA LYS A 251 -5.61 -36.37 -11.09
C LYS A 251 -6.66 -35.61 -10.27
N VAL A 252 -6.25 -34.78 -9.31
CA VAL A 252 -7.18 -33.97 -8.50
C VAL A 252 -7.81 -32.89 -9.37
N LYS A 253 -9.15 -32.81 -9.33
CA LYS A 253 -9.92 -31.78 -10.04
C LYS A 253 -9.58 -30.41 -9.46
N THR A 254 -9.47 -29.38 -10.30
CA THR A 254 -9.13 -28.02 -9.85
C THR A 254 -10.12 -27.45 -8.82
N ALA A 255 -11.39 -27.88 -8.83
CA ALA A 255 -12.40 -27.52 -7.82
C ALA A 255 -12.08 -28.07 -6.42
N GLU A 256 -11.34 -29.17 -6.33
CA GLU A 256 -10.99 -29.86 -5.08
C GLU A 256 -9.64 -29.39 -4.50
N LEU A 257 -8.91 -28.52 -5.21
CA LEU A 257 -7.67 -27.96 -4.70
C LEU A 257 -7.94 -26.95 -3.56
N PRO A 258 -7.08 -26.87 -2.53
CA PRO A 258 -7.26 -25.89 -1.46
C PRO A 258 -7.25 -24.46 -2.02
N PRO A 259 -8.10 -23.54 -1.51
CA PRO A 259 -8.10 -22.15 -1.96
C PRO A 259 -6.81 -21.44 -1.52
N LEU A 260 -6.41 -20.43 -2.28
CA LEU A 260 -5.36 -19.50 -1.89
C LEU A 260 -5.95 -18.36 -1.06
N GLU A 261 -5.19 -17.95 -0.05
CA GLU A 261 -5.56 -16.84 0.83
C GLU A 261 -4.79 -15.58 0.50
N HIS A 262 -5.40 -14.44 0.79
CA HIS A 262 -4.74 -13.15 0.68
C HIS A 262 -3.55 -13.07 1.64
N VAL A 263 -2.39 -12.68 1.11
CA VAL A 263 -1.26 -12.17 1.91
C VAL A 263 -1.28 -10.64 1.89
N PHE A 264 -1.73 -10.08 0.77
CA PHE A 264 -1.83 -8.67 0.43
C PHE A 264 -3.20 -8.38 -0.21
N ALA A 265 -3.52 -7.10 -0.40
CA ALA A 265 -4.87 -6.66 -0.78
C ALA A 265 -5.36 -7.23 -2.12
N GLU A 266 -4.50 -7.32 -3.14
CA GLU A 266 -4.86 -7.92 -4.43
C GLU A 266 -4.66 -9.44 -4.50
N GLY A 267 -3.91 -10.02 -3.56
CA GLY A 267 -3.65 -11.46 -3.53
C GLY A 267 -2.37 -11.84 -2.79
N LEU A 268 -1.45 -12.50 -3.49
CA LEU A 268 -0.20 -12.99 -2.90
C LEU A 268 0.95 -11.98 -2.92
N TYR A 269 0.83 -10.89 -3.67
CA TYR A 269 1.95 -9.98 -3.93
C TYR A 269 1.64 -8.59 -3.43
N PHE A 270 2.67 -7.92 -2.91
CA PHE A 270 2.59 -6.52 -2.51
C PHE A 270 2.52 -5.65 -3.76
N THR A 271 1.48 -4.83 -3.85
CA THR A 271 1.16 -4.01 -5.01
C THR A 271 0.88 -2.57 -4.62
N LEU A 272 0.62 -1.73 -5.62
CA LEU A 272 0.23 -0.34 -5.42
C LEU A 272 -1.07 -0.21 -4.61
N THR A 273 -1.95 -1.22 -4.66
CA THR A 273 -3.13 -1.23 -3.80
C THR A 273 -2.75 -1.30 -2.33
N ASP A 274 -1.74 -2.08 -1.96
CA ASP A 274 -1.25 -2.13 -0.58
C ASP A 274 -0.63 -0.80 -0.14
N VAL A 275 0.11 -0.14 -1.04
CA VAL A 275 0.66 1.21 -0.81
C VAL A 275 -0.45 2.22 -0.49
N VAL A 276 -1.59 2.12 -1.19
CA VAL A 276 -2.75 2.99 -0.96
C VAL A 276 -3.46 2.64 0.35
N LEU A 277 -3.72 1.36 0.61
CA LEU A 277 -4.54 0.93 1.73
C LEU A 277 -3.82 0.97 3.07
N LEU A 278 -2.50 0.76 3.11
CA LEU A 278 -1.74 0.68 4.36
C LEU A 278 -1.86 1.95 5.23
N PRO A 279 -1.64 3.18 4.70
CA PRO A 279 -1.84 4.40 5.48
C PRO A 279 -3.29 4.54 5.99
N CYS A 280 -4.28 4.22 5.15
CA CYS A 280 -5.69 4.33 5.52
C CYS A 280 -6.05 3.38 6.68
N ILE A 281 -5.73 2.10 6.53
CA ILE A 281 -6.07 1.08 7.54
C ILE A 281 -5.27 1.29 8.82
N SER A 282 -4.00 1.69 8.74
CA SER A 282 -3.18 1.99 9.91
C SER A 282 -3.77 3.13 10.74
N GLN A 283 -4.13 4.25 10.10
CA GLN A 283 -4.74 5.39 10.82
C GLN A 283 -6.12 5.03 11.38
N TYR A 284 -6.93 4.29 10.61
CA TYR A 284 -8.24 3.83 11.05
C TYR A 284 -8.16 2.93 12.29
N LEU A 285 -7.28 1.92 12.26
CA LEU A 285 -7.08 0.99 13.39
C LEU A 285 -6.47 1.70 14.60
N PHE A 286 -5.53 2.63 14.41
CA PHE A 286 -4.98 3.42 15.50
C PHE A 286 -6.07 4.21 16.22
N LEU A 287 -6.96 4.87 15.48
CA LEU A 287 -8.08 5.61 16.06
C LEU A 287 -9.03 4.68 16.83
N ILE A 288 -9.43 3.53 16.24
CA ILE A 288 -10.29 2.57 16.93
C ILE A 288 -9.61 2.03 18.19
N SER A 289 -8.31 1.72 18.15
CA SER A 289 -7.58 1.20 19.31
C SER A 289 -7.52 2.19 20.47
N LYS A 290 -7.51 3.50 20.19
CA LYS A 290 -7.62 4.56 21.20
C LYS A 290 -9.03 4.70 21.77
N ILE A 291 -10.05 4.41 20.97
CA ILE A 291 -11.47 4.59 21.33
C ILE A 291 -12.06 3.31 21.97
N HIS A 292 -11.52 2.12 21.66
CA HIS A 292 -12.09 0.83 22.02
C HIS A 292 -11.02 -0.12 22.57
N ILE A 293 -11.02 -0.32 23.90
CA ILE A 293 -10.42 -1.52 24.52
C ILE A 293 -11.34 -2.69 24.19
N LYS A 294 -11.02 -3.45 23.12
CA LYS A 294 -11.69 -4.67 22.58
C LYS A 294 -12.58 -4.46 21.35
N CYS A 295 -11.99 -4.21 20.17
CA CYS A 295 -12.67 -4.46 18.89
C CYS A 295 -12.17 -5.75 18.23
N GLN A 296 -13.10 -6.67 17.95
CA GLN A 296 -12.91 -7.93 17.21
C GLN A 296 -12.47 -7.77 15.73
N LEU A 297 -12.19 -6.56 15.26
CA LEU A 297 -11.49 -6.30 13.99
C LEU A 297 -9.99 -6.63 14.09
N TYR A 298 -9.42 -6.57 15.30
CA TYR A 298 -8.05 -7.01 15.55
C TYR A 298 -7.92 -8.50 15.23
N SER A 299 -8.91 -9.32 15.57
CA SER A 299 -8.88 -10.76 15.33
C SER A 299 -8.87 -11.11 13.83
N THR A 300 -9.74 -10.55 12.99
CA THR A 300 -9.82 -11.00 11.59
C THR A 300 -8.64 -10.57 10.70
N ILE A 301 -8.01 -9.41 10.99
CA ILE A 301 -6.85 -8.88 10.26
C ILE A 301 -5.52 -9.29 10.92
N SER A 302 -5.44 -9.38 12.26
CA SER A 302 -4.24 -9.78 13.00
C SER A 302 -4.08 -11.29 13.17
N GLU A 303 -5.17 -12.07 13.34
CA GLU A 303 -5.09 -13.53 13.50
C GLU A 303 -4.80 -14.25 12.18
N ARG A 304 -5.01 -13.60 11.03
CA ARG A 304 -4.70 -14.21 9.73
C ARG A 304 -3.21 -14.24 9.37
N LYS A 305 -2.30 -13.61 10.13
CA LYS A 305 -0.84 -13.87 10.17
C LYS A 305 -0.10 -12.81 11.01
N PRO A 306 0.40 -13.11 12.23
CA PRO A 306 1.26 -12.20 13.01
C PRO A 306 2.57 -11.80 12.26
N GLN A 307 3.01 -12.62 11.31
CA GLN A 307 4.18 -12.35 10.45
C GLN A 307 3.93 -11.21 9.42
N ASN A 308 2.68 -10.95 9.03
CA ASN A 308 2.34 -9.84 8.14
C ASN A 308 2.42 -8.49 8.85
N ILE A 309 2.13 -8.42 10.15
CA ILE A 309 2.28 -7.20 10.96
C ILE A 309 3.76 -6.84 11.09
N ALA A 310 4.66 -7.81 11.29
CA ALA A 310 6.09 -7.55 11.31
C ALA A 310 6.61 -7.04 9.95
N TYR A 311 6.09 -7.56 8.83
CA TYR A 311 6.42 -7.05 7.49
C TYR A 311 5.85 -5.64 7.25
N ILE A 312 4.58 -5.40 7.61
CA ILE A 312 3.93 -4.09 7.55
C ILE A 312 4.69 -3.08 8.42
N GLN A 313 5.06 -3.46 9.65
CA GLN A 313 5.91 -2.66 10.54
C GLN A 313 7.31 -2.43 9.95
N SER A 314 7.89 -3.39 9.22
CA SER A 314 9.17 -3.21 8.53
C SER A 314 9.07 -2.23 7.35
N VAL A 315 7.93 -2.24 6.63
CA VAL A 315 7.60 -1.28 5.57
C VAL A 315 7.37 0.11 6.17
N PHE A 316 6.66 0.21 7.31
CA PHE A 316 6.49 1.45 8.06
C PHE A 316 7.81 2.00 8.62
N ARG A 317 8.69 1.15 9.17
CA ARG A 317 10.04 1.53 9.62
C ARG A 317 10.90 2.08 8.50
N LYS A 318 10.77 1.54 7.28
CA LYS A 318 11.46 2.07 6.08
C LYS A 318 10.90 3.43 5.62
N SER A 319 9.62 3.72 5.86
CA SER A 319 8.97 4.96 5.39
C SER A 319 8.96 6.14 6.37
N SER A 320 9.41 5.97 7.62
CA SER A 320 9.50 7.00 8.68
C SER A 320 8.20 7.74 9.07
N LEU A 321 7.05 7.48 8.42
CA LEU A 321 5.81 8.22 8.60
C LEU A 321 5.02 7.91 9.90
N CYS A 322 5.40 6.88 10.67
CA CYS A 322 4.67 6.48 11.88
C CYS A 322 5.29 6.90 13.21
N SER A 323 6.50 7.50 13.23
CA SER A 323 7.16 7.85 14.50
C SER A 323 6.66 9.16 15.14
N ALA A 324 5.85 9.96 14.44
CA ALA A 324 5.55 11.32 14.88
C ALA A 324 4.20 11.49 15.62
N THR A 325 3.40 10.43 15.81
CA THR A 325 2.17 10.48 16.63
C THR A 325 2.36 9.90 18.04
N SER A 326 3.57 9.46 18.39
CA SER A 326 3.86 8.74 19.64
C SER A 326 4.33 9.62 20.80
N HIS A 327 4.70 10.89 20.60
CA HIS A 327 5.38 11.69 21.63
C HIS A 327 4.59 12.85 22.25
N GLN A 328 3.31 13.02 21.94
CA GLN A 328 2.51 14.07 22.58
C GLN A 328 1.14 13.55 23.00
N GLN A 329 1.10 12.83 24.13
CA GLN A 329 -0.05 12.83 25.06
C GLN A 329 0.23 12.10 26.39
N GLU A 330 1.50 12.05 26.86
CA GLU A 330 1.83 11.55 28.22
C GLU A 330 2.06 12.65 29.26
N HIS A 331 1.72 13.90 28.94
CA HIS A 331 1.65 14.97 29.94
C HIS A 331 0.38 15.80 29.74
N GLN A 332 -0.73 15.27 30.27
CA GLN A 332 -1.78 16.00 30.99
C GLN A 332 -2.70 15.01 31.68
#